data_AF-A0A355S7E4-F1
#
_entry.id   AF-A0A355S7E4-F1
#
_cell.length_a   1.000
_cell.length_b   1.000
_cell.length_c   1.000
_cell.angle_alpha   90.00
_cell.angle_beta   90.00
_cell.angle_gamma   90.00
#
_symmetry.space_group_name_H-M   'P 1'
#
loop_
_entity.id
_entity.type
_entity.pdbx_description
1 polymer ?
#
loop_
_entity_poly.entity_id
_entity_poly.type
_entity_poly.pdbx_seq_one_letter_code
_entity_poly.pdbx_strand_id
1 'polypeptide(L)'
;MSSDTPSDAPSGDPSDGHRRGGGDKHRRRRGGAVRGRVRGRGRRRGNDRRRDGGGGGGHEIDEGEQRKDVVLTGTPVEVNGVLELAPKGFGFLRQPEKDFEQSKDDVFLPPELVRREGLRVGMWVHGMARQGNRGPQLVEVTSVNGQKPEDARKLSFFEELKATNPVKRIPFETEPERFTTRVIDMISPIGRGQRGLIVSPPRSGKTTLLLHLAEAVRERHSENLHLIILLVDERR
;
A
#
# COMPACT_ATOMS: atom_id res chain seq x y z
N MET A 1 -71.66 11.31 10.33
CA MET A 1 -72.55 10.87 9.23
C MET A 1 -73.23 12.09 8.66
N SER A 2 -72.78 12.56 7.50
CA SER A 2 -73.51 13.37 6.52
C SER A 2 -72.63 13.48 5.28
N SER A 3 -73.27 13.32 4.14
CA SER A 3 -72.78 13.09 2.79
C SER A 3 -72.26 14.35 2.11
N ASP A 4 -71.47 14.20 1.03
CA ASP A 4 -71.91 14.58 -0.33
C ASP A 4 -70.80 14.31 -1.39
N THR A 5 -71.26 14.05 -2.61
CA THR A 5 -70.56 13.81 -3.89
C THR A 5 -71.06 14.89 -4.88
N PRO A 6 -70.67 14.97 -6.18
CA PRO A 6 -69.39 14.76 -6.91
C PRO A 6 -69.10 15.89 -7.96
N SER A 7 -68.17 15.61 -8.91
CA SER A 7 -67.93 16.27 -10.25
C SER A 7 -67.05 17.55 -10.24
N ASP A 8 -66.16 17.87 -11.18
CA ASP A 8 -65.97 17.52 -12.59
C ASP A 8 -64.49 17.66 -13.03
N ALA A 9 -64.08 16.94 -14.09
CA ALA A 9 -62.92 17.23 -14.95
C ALA A 9 -63.43 17.87 -16.26
N PRO A 10 -62.65 18.53 -17.18
CA PRO A 10 -61.60 17.83 -17.94
C PRO A 10 -60.44 18.67 -18.58
N SER A 11 -59.42 17.94 -19.07
CA SER A 11 -58.60 18.09 -20.31
C SER A 11 -58.02 19.44 -20.80
N GLY A 12 -56.74 19.41 -21.19
CA GLY A 12 -56.16 20.29 -22.22
C GLY A 12 -54.63 20.18 -22.38
N ASP A 13 -54.19 19.46 -23.42
CA ASP A 13 -52.87 19.52 -24.10
C ASP A 13 -53.18 19.92 -25.57
N PRO A 14 -52.27 20.24 -26.52
CA PRO A 14 -50.85 20.63 -26.51
C PRO A 14 -50.58 21.94 -27.32
N SER A 15 -49.30 22.26 -27.54
CA SER A 15 -48.71 22.70 -28.83
C SER A 15 -47.94 24.05 -28.87
N ASP A 16 -46.64 23.88 -29.18
CA ASP A 16 -45.86 24.49 -30.25
C ASP A 16 -45.49 25.99 -30.30
N GLY A 17 -44.23 26.21 -30.69
CA GLY A 17 -43.88 27.28 -31.62
C GLY A 17 -42.96 28.40 -31.14
N HIS A 18 -41.66 28.26 -31.47
CA HIS A 18 -40.85 29.25 -32.21
C HIS A 18 -40.50 30.61 -31.53
N ARG A 19 -39.31 31.24 -31.63
CA ARG A 19 -38.25 31.26 -32.66
C ARG A 19 -37.09 32.19 -32.18
N ARG A 20 -35.87 31.88 -32.64
CA ARG A 20 -34.77 32.78 -33.11
C ARG A 20 -34.04 33.65 -32.07
N GLY A 21 -32.73 33.90 -32.16
CA GLY A 21 -31.71 33.58 -33.17
C GLY A 21 -30.35 34.15 -32.68
N GLY A 22 -29.24 33.45 -32.93
CA GLY A 22 -28.18 33.89 -33.85
C GLY A 22 -27.06 34.63 -33.08
N GLY A 23 -25.76 34.38 -33.21
CA GLY A 23 -24.84 33.67 -34.10
C GLY A 23 -23.43 33.99 -33.54
N ASP A 24 -22.28 33.73 -34.12
CA ASP A 24 -21.74 32.91 -35.21
C ASP A 24 -20.21 33.10 -35.09
N LYS A 25 -19.42 32.12 -35.56
CA LYS A 25 -18.07 32.24 -36.18
C LYS A 25 -17.15 31.02 -35.94
N HIS A 26 -17.08 30.19 -36.99
CA HIS A 26 -15.88 29.77 -37.74
C HIS A 26 -14.60 29.33 -36.98
N ARG A 27 -13.95 28.20 -37.26
CA ARG A 27 -13.47 27.73 -38.59
C ARG A 27 -13.24 26.21 -38.62
N ARG A 28 -13.71 25.58 -39.71
CA ARG A 28 -13.12 24.39 -40.35
C ARG A 28 -12.70 24.75 -41.77
N ARG A 29 -11.61 24.15 -42.26
CA ARG A 29 -11.29 23.89 -43.69
C ARG A 29 -10.57 22.53 -43.70
N ARG A 30 -11.10 21.41 -44.25
CA ARG A 30 -11.15 20.96 -45.67
C ARG A 30 -9.83 21.26 -46.40
N GLY A 31 -9.09 20.34 -47.02
CA GLY A 31 -9.37 19.04 -47.64
C GLY A 31 -8.70 19.06 -49.04
N GLY A 32 -8.11 17.95 -49.51
CA GLY A 32 -7.61 17.86 -50.90
C GLY A 32 -6.58 16.77 -51.12
N ALA A 33 -6.73 16.00 -52.20
CA ALA A 33 -6.17 14.68 -52.45
C ALA A 33 -5.16 14.62 -53.62
N VAL A 34 -4.58 13.42 -53.79
CA VAL A 34 -4.03 12.80 -55.02
C VAL A 34 -2.60 13.19 -55.47
N ARG A 35 -1.69 12.19 -55.48
CA ARG A 35 -0.97 11.69 -56.69
C ARG A 35 -0.02 10.54 -56.33
N GLY A 36 -0.21 9.39 -57.00
CA GLY A 36 0.72 8.27 -56.95
C GLY A 36 1.98 8.46 -57.79
N ARG A 37 2.97 7.59 -57.57
CA ARG A 37 3.89 7.07 -58.60
C ARG A 37 4.59 5.81 -58.09
N VAL A 38 4.22 4.69 -58.69
CA VAL A 38 4.99 3.45 -58.75
C VAL A 38 6.13 3.63 -59.78
N ARG A 39 7.34 3.17 -59.44
CA ARG A 39 8.47 2.73 -60.29
C ARG A 39 9.60 2.39 -59.30
N GLY A 40 10.20 1.21 -59.17
CA GLY A 40 10.41 0.13 -60.12
C GLY A 40 11.93 -0.07 -60.32
N ARG A 41 12.43 -1.26 -59.95
CA ARG A 41 13.69 -1.93 -60.34
C ARG A 41 15.04 -1.45 -59.76
N GLY A 42 15.81 -2.41 -59.25
CA GLY A 42 17.27 -2.31 -59.19
C GLY A 42 17.98 -3.35 -58.33
N ARG A 43 18.04 -4.61 -58.78
CA ARG A 43 18.99 -5.62 -58.28
C ARG A 43 20.43 -5.12 -58.52
N ARG A 44 21.30 -5.12 -57.51
CA ARG A 44 22.74 -5.42 -57.68
C ARG A 44 23.31 -6.16 -56.48
N ARG A 45 23.67 -7.42 -56.74
CA ARG A 45 24.69 -8.19 -56.03
C ARG A 45 26.01 -7.42 -56.08
N GLY A 46 26.73 -7.38 -54.96
CA GLY A 46 28.11 -6.92 -54.86
C GLY A 46 28.73 -7.52 -53.61
N ASN A 47 29.27 -8.73 -53.78
CA ASN A 47 30.14 -9.39 -52.83
C ASN A 47 31.52 -8.74 -52.96
N ASP A 48 31.98 -8.03 -51.93
CA ASP A 48 33.39 -7.81 -51.70
C ASP A 48 33.73 -8.18 -50.26
N ARG A 49 34.52 -9.24 -50.16
CA ARG A 49 35.21 -9.69 -48.96
C ARG A 49 36.54 -8.94 -48.87
N ARG A 50 37.04 -8.85 -47.64
CA ARG A 50 38.43 -8.51 -47.20
C ARG A 50 38.62 -6.98 -47.09
N ARG A 51 39.19 -6.40 -46.03
CA ARG A 51 40.22 -6.90 -45.10
C ARG A 51 40.42 -5.91 -43.94
N ASP A 52 40.75 -6.46 -42.77
CA ASP A 52 41.53 -5.93 -41.62
C ASP A 52 41.18 -4.58 -40.97
N GLY A 53 40.99 -4.64 -39.63
CA GLY A 53 41.62 -3.65 -38.75
C GLY A 53 40.77 -3.06 -37.63
N GLY A 54 40.73 -3.74 -36.48
CA GLY A 54 40.87 -3.10 -35.17
C GLY A 54 39.64 -2.47 -34.51
N GLY A 55 39.44 -2.81 -33.22
CA GLY A 55 38.64 -2.00 -32.29
C GLY A 55 37.44 -2.73 -31.70
N GLY A 56 37.68 -3.76 -30.89
CA GLY A 56 36.67 -4.28 -29.97
C GLY A 56 36.33 -3.22 -28.93
N GLY A 57 35.15 -2.62 -29.04
CA GLY A 57 34.52 -1.85 -27.97
C GLY A 57 33.68 -2.79 -27.13
N GLY A 58 34.34 -3.58 -26.27
CA GLY A 58 33.66 -4.27 -25.19
C GLY A 58 33.02 -3.23 -24.28
N HIS A 59 31.74 -3.40 -23.98
CA HIS A 59 31.15 -2.78 -22.80
C HIS A 59 31.90 -3.38 -21.61
N GLU A 60 32.90 -2.66 -21.10
CA GLU A 60 33.46 -2.92 -19.78
C GLU A 60 32.32 -2.70 -18.79
N ILE A 61 31.77 -3.82 -18.33
CA ILE A 61 30.99 -3.85 -17.11
C ILE A 61 31.98 -3.42 -16.03
N ASP A 62 31.74 -2.26 -15.42
CA ASP A 62 32.49 -1.70 -14.31
C ASP A 62 32.37 -2.65 -13.10
N GLU A 63 33.13 -3.76 -13.16
CA GLU A 63 33.31 -4.71 -12.07
C GLU A 63 34.39 -4.16 -11.14
N GLY A 64 33.97 -3.44 -10.09
CA GLY A 64 34.83 -3.22 -8.95
C GLY A 64 34.71 -1.88 -8.26
N GLU A 65 33.51 -1.49 -7.81
CA GLU A 65 33.46 -0.67 -6.59
C GLU A 65 34.01 -1.53 -5.44
N GLN A 66 35.30 -1.35 -5.15
CA GLN A 66 35.96 -1.88 -3.97
C GLN A 66 35.09 -1.52 -2.76
N ARG A 67 34.42 -2.54 -2.21
CA ARG A 67 33.66 -2.40 -0.97
C ARG A 67 34.66 -2.03 0.11
N LYS A 68 34.76 -0.75 0.44
CA LYS A 68 35.50 -0.31 1.61
C LYS A 68 34.97 -1.10 2.79
N ASP A 69 35.87 -1.82 3.48
CA ASP A 69 35.49 -2.59 4.66
C ASP A 69 34.74 -1.68 5.64
N VAL A 70 33.51 -2.07 5.97
CA VAL A 70 32.70 -1.33 6.93
C VAL A 70 33.34 -1.54 8.30
N VAL A 71 34.02 -0.50 8.79
CA VAL A 71 34.55 -0.50 10.16
C VAL A 71 33.37 -0.37 11.11
N LEU A 72 33.13 -1.45 11.86
CA LEU A 72 32.13 -1.49 12.91
C LEU A 72 32.86 -1.44 14.26
N THR A 73 32.44 -0.50 15.11
CA THR A 73 33.06 -0.26 16.42
C THR A 73 32.04 -0.44 17.54
N GLY A 74 32.56 -0.57 18.76
CA GLY A 74 31.75 -0.70 19.96
C GLY A 74 31.19 -2.10 20.21
N THR A 75 30.53 -2.23 21.35
CA THR A 75 29.83 -3.45 21.75
C THR A 75 28.52 -3.59 20.97
N PRO A 76 28.11 -4.81 20.58
CA PRO A 76 26.77 -5.04 20.05
C PRO A 76 25.69 -4.54 21.01
N VAL A 77 24.66 -3.90 20.47
CA VAL A 77 23.49 -3.42 21.21
C VAL A 77 22.24 -4.06 20.61
N GLU A 78 21.32 -4.50 21.46
CA GLU A 78 20.03 -5.03 21.03
C GLU A 78 19.17 -3.93 20.41
N VAL A 79 18.58 -4.22 19.27
CA VAL A 79 17.71 -3.29 18.53
C VAL A 79 16.51 -4.01 17.95
N ASN A 80 15.45 -3.26 17.71
CA ASN A 80 14.27 -3.74 17.02
C ASN A 80 13.53 -2.63 16.25
N GLY A 81 12.66 -3.05 15.35
CA GLY A 81 11.74 -2.16 14.66
C GLY A 81 11.13 -2.79 13.41
N VAL A 82 10.24 -2.04 12.76
CA VAL A 82 9.62 -2.40 11.49
C VAL A 82 10.58 -2.06 10.35
N LEU A 83 10.86 -3.02 9.49
CA LEU A 83 11.74 -2.82 8.34
C LEU A 83 11.07 -1.99 7.25
N GLU A 84 11.67 -0.86 6.93
CA GLU A 84 11.43 -0.12 5.69
C GLU A 84 12.57 -0.39 4.70
N LEU A 85 12.25 -0.65 3.43
CA LEU A 85 13.22 -0.90 2.38
C LEU A 85 13.31 0.28 1.42
N ALA A 86 14.55 0.68 1.11
CA ALA A 86 14.84 1.65 0.06
C ALA A 86 14.89 0.94 -1.32
N PRO A 87 14.71 1.68 -2.43
CA PRO A 87 14.75 1.10 -3.79
C PRO A 87 16.02 0.32 -4.14
N LYS A 88 17.16 0.65 -3.51
CA LYS A 88 18.44 -0.05 -3.71
C LYS A 88 18.59 -1.33 -2.87
N GLY A 89 17.58 -1.72 -2.11
CA GLY A 89 17.52 -2.97 -1.35
C GLY A 89 18.16 -2.96 0.04
N PHE A 90 18.73 -1.82 0.47
CA PHE A 90 19.04 -1.61 1.89
C PHE A 90 17.78 -1.18 2.64
N GLY A 91 17.81 -1.21 3.96
CA GLY A 91 16.67 -0.80 4.77
C GLY A 91 17.03 -0.06 6.05
N PHE A 92 16.00 0.37 6.76
CA PHE A 92 16.07 0.97 8.09
C PHE A 92 15.01 0.35 9.00
N LEU A 93 15.32 0.19 10.28
CA LEU A 93 14.33 -0.16 11.29
C LEU A 93 13.63 1.10 11.79
N ARG A 94 12.31 1.17 11.61
CA ARG A 94 11.43 2.21 12.14
C ARG A 94 10.85 1.78 13.47
N GLN A 95 10.76 2.71 14.40
CA GLN A 95 10.38 2.44 15.79
C GLN A 95 9.00 3.06 16.12
N PRO A 96 8.12 2.36 16.86
CA PRO A 96 6.84 2.92 17.29
C PRO A 96 6.99 4.16 18.17
N GLU A 97 8.05 4.24 18.97
CA GLU A 97 8.32 5.38 19.86
C GLU A 97 8.53 6.70 19.09
N LYS A 98 8.74 6.60 17.77
CA LYS A 98 8.91 7.71 16.83
C LYS A 98 7.81 7.73 15.76
N ASP A 99 6.66 7.11 16.03
CA ASP A 99 5.54 7.00 15.09
C ASP A 99 5.93 6.42 13.72
N PHE A 100 6.98 5.58 13.68
CA PHE A 100 7.58 5.03 12.47
C PHE A 100 8.15 6.06 11.48
N GLU A 101 8.36 7.31 11.93
CA GLU A 101 8.98 8.35 11.13
C GLU A 101 10.48 8.09 10.93
N GLN A 102 11.04 8.74 9.91
CA GLN A 102 12.46 8.61 9.62
C GLN A 102 13.28 9.39 10.64
N SER A 103 14.26 8.72 11.23
CA SER A 103 15.20 9.34 12.15
C SER A 103 16.66 9.09 11.76
N LYS A 104 17.54 9.97 12.23
CA LYS A 104 18.99 9.90 11.97
C LYS A 104 19.67 8.74 12.69
N ASP A 105 19.06 8.25 13.76
CA ASP A 105 19.53 7.14 14.58
C ASP A 105 18.89 5.79 14.21
N ASP A 106 18.15 5.74 13.11
CA ASP A 106 17.55 4.48 12.64
C ASP A 106 18.63 3.48 12.25
N VAL A 107 18.39 2.22 12.62
CA VAL A 107 19.34 1.13 12.37
C VAL A 107 19.37 0.81 10.90
N PHE A 108 20.52 0.97 10.28
CA PHE A 108 20.75 0.63 8.88
C PHE A 108 20.90 -0.88 8.68
N LEU A 109 20.23 -1.41 7.64
CA LEU A 109 20.34 -2.79 7.19
C LEU A 109 21.01 -2.85 5.81
N PRO A 110 22.20 -3.46 5.68
CA PRO A 110 22.85 -3.66 4.40
C PRO A 110 22.02 -4.53 3.44
N PRO A 111 22.07 -4.30 2.12
CA PRO A 111 21.30 -5.10 1.14
C PRO A 111 21.60 -6.59 1.20
N GLU A 112 22.84 -6.97 1.49
CA GLU A 112 23.24 -8.37 1.63
C GLU A 112 22.59 -9.05 2.82
N LEU A 113 22.47 -8.34 3.95
CA LEU A 113 21.79 -8.85 5.12
C LEU A 113 20.30 -9.02 4.83
N VAL A 114 19.66 -8.02 4.21
CA VAL A 114 18.25 -8.08 3.80
C VAL A 114 18.00 -9.29 2.89
N ARG A 115 18.84 -9.49 1.86
CA ARG A 115 18.70 -10.62 0.92
C ARG A 115 18.99 -11.96 1.57
N ARG A 116 20.10 -12.07 2.33
CA ARG A 116 20.49 -13.30 3.02
C ARG A 116 19.40 -13.74 3.98
N GLU A 117 18.85 -12.80 4.76
CA GLU A 117 17.81 -13.05 5.74
C GLU A 117 16.39 -13.14 5.16
N GLY A 118 16.22 -12.91 3.84
CA GLY A 118 14.93 -12.94 3.16
C GLY A 118 13.92 -11.93 3.71
N LEU A 119 14.41 -10.80 4.19
CA LEU A 119 13.57 -9.79 4.84
C LEU A 119 12.75 -9.01 3.82
N ARG A 120 11.53 -8.64 4.23
CA ARG A 120 10.55 -7.90 3.44
C ARG A 120 10.10 -6.67 4.18
N VAL A 121 9.61 -5.67 3.43
CA VAL A 121 9.02 -4.46 4.02
C VAL A 121 7.91 -4.82 5.00
N GLY A 122 7.83 -4.10 6.12
CA GLY A 122 6.81 -4.31 7.15
C GLY A 122 7.12 -5.45 8.13
N MET A 123 8.21 -6.20 7.95
CA MET A 123 8.63 -7.20 8.93
C MET A 123 9.18 -6.55 10.19
N TRP A 124 8.75 -7.05 11.35
CA TRP A 124 9.32 -6.68 12.63
C TRP A 124 10.61 -7.46 12.87
N VAL A 125 11.75 -6.77 12.93
CA VAL A 125 13.06 -7.37 13.06
C VAL A 125 13.61 -7.09 14.45
N HIS A 126 14.13 -8.12 15.11
CA HIS A 126 15.00 -7.98 16.29
C HIS A 126 16.40 -8.43 15.90
N GLY A 127 17.41 -7.80 16.50
CA GLY A 127 18.78 -8.17 16.25
C GLY A 127 19.79 -7.40 17.07
N MET A 128 21.04 -7.54 16.66
CA MET A 128 22.18 -6.83 17.24
C MET A 128 22.67 -5.80 16.24
N ALA A 129 22.86 -4.56 16.69
CA ALA A 129 23.49 -3.51 15.92
C ALA A 129 24.85 -3.12 16.51
N ARG A 130 25.73 -2.59 15.67
CA ARG A 130 27.00 -1.97 16.07
C ARG A 130 27.10 -0.58 15.49
N GLN A 131 27.93 0.26 16.09
CA GLN A 131 28.19 1.59 15.56
C GLN A 131 29.02 1.46 14.27
N GLY A 132 28.50 2.01 13.17
CA GLY A 132 29.23 2.16 11.92
C GLY A 132 29.52 3.63 11.60
N ASN A 133 30.20 3.85 10.47
CA ASN A 133 30.58 5.19 10.01
C ASN A 133 29.39 6.14 9.75
N ARG A 134 28.19 5.59 9.50
CA ARG A 134 26.98 6.35 9.15
C ARG A 134 25.85 6.20 10.16
N GLY A 135 26.14 5.71 11.37
CA GLY A 135 25.15 5.40 12.39
C GLY A 135 25.11 3.92 12.75
N PRO A 136 24.11 3.49 13.54
CA PRO A 136 23.95 2.10 13.93
C PRO A 136 23.65 1.22 12.71
N GLN A 137 24.34 0.09 12.61
CA GLN A 137 24.17 -0.89 11.54
C GLN A 137 23.86 -2.26 12.15
N LEU A 138 22.82 -2.92 11.63
CA LEU A 138 22.46 -4.27 12.02
C LEU A 138 23.55 -5.26 11.56
N VAL A 139 24.04 -6.08 12.48
CA VAL A 139 25.06 -7.10 12.23
C VAL A 139 24.52 -8.52 12.27
N GLU A 140 23.47 -8.73 13.06
CA GLU A 140 22.86 -10.03 13.29
C GLU A 140 21.35 -9.87 13.47
N VAL A 141 20.57 -10.79 12.89
CA VAL A 141 19.12 -10.87 13.08
C VAL A 141 18.84 -12.01 14.06
N THR A 142 18.20 -11.71 15.18
CA THR A 142 17.85 -12.69 16.22
C THR A 142 16.45 -13.27 15.99
N SER A 143 15.49 -12.44 15.58
CA SER A 143 14.13 -12.90 15.24
C SER A 143 13.44 -11.98 14.24
N VAL A 144 12.46 -12.52 13.53
CA VAL A 144 11.61 -11.79 12.57
C VAL A 144 10.16 -12.16 12.84
N ASN A 145 9.30 -11.17 13.09
CA ASN A 145 7.89 -11.35 13.46
C ASN A 145 7.68 -12.36 14.61
N GLY A 146 8.59 -12.36 15.60
CA GLY A 146 8.56 -13.27 16.74
C GLY A 146 8.98 -14.72 16.42
N GLN A 147 9.47 -14.99 15.21
CA GLN A 147 9.95 -16.31 14.78
C GLN A 147 11.46 -16.30 14.51
N LYS A 148 12.05 -17.49 14.45
CA LYS A 148 13.43 -17.62 14.00
C LYS A 148 13.55 -17.14 12.54
N PRO A 149 14.66 -16.50 12.14
CA PRO A 149 14.82 -15.99 10.77
C PRO A 149 14.59 -17.06 9.70
N GLU A 150 15.06 -18.28 9.94
CA GLU A 150 14.89 -19.43 9.04
C GLU A 150 13.43 -19.78 8.77
N ASP A 151 12.56 -19.63 9.76
CA ASP A 151 11.13 -19.94 9.63
C ASP A 151 10.36 -18.78 8.99
N ALA A 152 10.71 -17.54 9.36
CA ALA A 152 10.13 -16.35 8.75
C ALA A 152 10.36 -16.28 7.23
N ARG A 153 11.51 -16.77 6.75
CA ARG A 153 11.83 -16.87 5.31
C ARG A 153 10.92 -17.81 4.53
N LYS A 154 10.31 -18.81 5.19
CA LYS A 154 9.42 -19.79 4.55
C LYS A 154 7.99 -19.27 4.40
N LEU A 155 7.67 -18.11 5.00
CA LEU A 155 6.33 -17.54 4.94
C LEU A 155 6.01 -17.07 3.52
N SER A 156 4.89 -17.57 2.98
CA SER A 156 4.31 -17.09 1.71
C SER A 156 4.13 -15.59 1.71
N PHE A 157 4.16 -14.99 0.52
CA PHE A 157 3.81 -13.59 0.37
C PHE A 157 2.32 -13.38 0.69
N PHE A 158 1.97 -12.23 1.26
CA PHE A 158 0.59 -11.96 1.63
C PHE A 158 -0.34 -11.98 0.40
N GLU A 159 0.16 -11.55 -0.75
CA GLU A 159 -0.53 -11.52 -2.04
C GLU A 159 -0.80 -12.92 -2.61
N GLU A 160 -0.04 -13.93 -2.19
CA GLU A 160 -0.21 -15.33 -2.61
C GLU A 160 -1.24 -16.06 -1.74
N LEU A 161 -1.65 -15.47 -0.62
CA LEU A 161 -2.63 -16.09 0.27
C LEU A 161 -4.01 -16.10 -0.39
N LYS A 162 -4.71 -17.22 -0.24
CA LYS A 162 -6.09 -17.34 -0.69
C LYS A 162 -6.99 -16.45 0.14
N ALA A 163 -7.65 -15.50 -0.49
CA ALA A 163 -8.70 -14.72 0.14
C ALA A 163 -9.89 -15.61 0.52
N THR A 164 -10.33 -15.51 1.78
CA THR A 164 -11.49 -16.25 2.31
C THR A 164 -12.41 -15.31 3.05
N ASN A 165 -13.71 -15.62 3.06
CA ASN A 165 -14.67 -14.86 3.85
C ASN A 165 -14.42 -15.07 5.37
N PRO A 166 -14.73 -14.08 6.21
CA PRO A 166 -14.65 -14.22 7.66
C PRO A 166 -15.56 -15.33 8.18
N VAL A 167 -14.99 -16.39 8.75
CA VAL A 167 -15.74 -17.51 9.35
C VAL A 167 -15.64 -17.54 10.87
N LYS A 168 -14.60 -16.91 11.45
CA LYS A 168 -14.38 -16.86 12.89
C LYS A 168 -14.84 -15.51 13.43
N ARG A 169 -15.93 -15.50 14.19
CA ARG A 169 -16.48 -14.31 14.85
C ARG A 169 -15.54 -13.78 15.94
N ILE A 170 -15.54 -12.46 16.12
CA ILE A 170 -14.88 -11.74 17.21
C ILE A 170 -15.99 -11.14 18.09
N PRO A 171 -16.35 -11.78 19.22
CA PRO A 171 -17.32 -11.23 20.16
C PRO A 171 -16.70 -10.08 20.99
N PHE A 172 -17.42 -8.98 21.17
CA PHE A 172 -16.97 -7.79 21.90
C PHE A 172 -17.74 -7.52 23.20
N GLU A 173 -18.86 -8.22 23.45
CA GLU A 173 -19.58 -8.11 24.72
C GLU A 173 -18.66 -8.46 25.91
N THR A 174 -18.56 -7.54 26.87
CA THR A 174 -17.77 -7.70 28.10
C THR A 174 -18.69 -7.66 29.33
N GLU A 175 -19.22 -6.48 29.66
CA GLU A 175 -20.11 -6.24 30.79
C GLU A 175 -21.54 -5.91 30.34
N PRO A 176 -22.58 -6.20 31.15
CA PRO A 176 -23.98 -5.94 30.78
C PRO A 176 -24.30 -4.49 30.40
N GLU A 177 -23.64 -3.53 31.05
CA GLU A 177 -23.82 -2.09 30.88
C GLU A 177 -23.09 -1.55 29.64
N ARG A 178 -22.20 -2.35 29.01
CA ARG A 178 -21.45 -1.97 27.79
C ARG A 178 -22.33 -2.13 26.55
N PHE A 179 -23.38 -1.32 26.42
CA PHE A 179 -24.36 -1.47 25.34
C PHE A 179 -23.77 -1.34 23.93
N THR A 180 -22.72 -0.53 23.73
CA THR A 180 -22.14 -0.31 22.40
C THR A 180 -21.61 -1.59 21.75
N THR A 181 -20.88 -2.43 22.50
CA THR A 181 -20.30 -3.66 21.96
C THR A 181 -21.36 -4.74 21.80
N ARG A 182 -22.33 -4.80 22.73
CA ARG A 182 -23.49 -5.70 22.66
C ARG A 182 -24.35 -5.44 21.42
N VAL A 183 -24.65 -4.17 21.14
CA VAL A 183 -25.43 -3.78 19.96
C VAL A 183 -24.68 -4.13 18.67
N ILE A 184 -23.36 -3.92 18.61
CA ILE A 184 -22.55 -4.36 17.46
C ILE A 184 -22.64 -5.88 17.30
N ASP A 185 -22.50 -6.63 18.39
CA ASP A 185 -22.55 -8.09 18.36
C ASP A 185 -23.91 -8.64 17.86
N MET A 186 -25.00 -7.93 18.11
CA MET A 186 -26.32 -8.35 17.63
C MET A 186 -26.61 -7.92 16.20
N ILE A 187 -26.27 -6.68 15.83
CA ILE A 187 -26.73 -6.06 14.58
C ILE A 187 -25.69 -6.19 13.46
N SER A 188 -24.41 -6.12 13.80
CA SER A 188 -23.30 -6.10 12.83
C SER A 188 -22.10 -6.90 13.33
N PRO A 189 -22.23 -8.24 13.47
CA PRO A 189 -21.16 -9.09 13.98
C PRO A 189 -19.90 -8.99 13.12
N ILE A 190 -18.73 -8.88 13.77
CA ILE A 190 -17.43 -8.74 13.10
C ILE A 190 -16.68 -10.07 13.17
N GLY A 191 -16.06 -10.49 12.07
CA GLY A 191 -15.21 -11.68 12.00
C GLY A 191 -13.75 -11.37 11.71
N ARG A 192 -12.89 -12.39 11.83
CA ARG A 192 -11.47 -12.31 11.43
C ARG A 192 -11.36 -12.13 9.92
N GLY A 193 -10.66 -11.08 9.50
CA GLY A 193 -10.59 -10.67 8.10
C GLY A 193 -11.77 -9.77 7.65
N GLN A 194 -12.64 -9.35 8.57
CA GLN A 194 -13.73 -8.43 8.24
C GLN A 194 -13.17 -7.08 7.80
N ARG A 195 -13.76 -6.55 6.73
CA ARG A 195 -13.59 -5.16 6.30
C ARG A 195 -14.89 -4.43 6.62
N GLY A 196 -14.81 -3.41 7.45
CA GLY A 196 -15.97 -2.65 7.93
C GLY A 196 -15.77 -1.15 7.74
N LEU A 197 -16.88 -0.42 7.65
CA LEU A 197 -16.90 1.03 7.60
C LEU A 197 -17.92 1.53 8.64
N ILE A 198 -17.48 2.41 9.52
CA ILE A 198 -18.37 3.12 10.45
C ILE A 198 -18.71 4.46 9.80
N VAL A 199 -19.94 4.58 9.29
CA VAL A 199 -20.46 5.84 8.73
C VAL A 199 -21.16 6.60 9.85
N SER A 200 -20.71 7.81 10.13
CA SER A 200 -21.28 8.58 11.23
C SER A 200 -21.17 10.09 10.99
N PRO A 201 -22.19 10.90 11.36
CA PRO A 201 -22.07 12.35 11.36
C PRO A 201 -20.99 12.85 12.35
N PRO A 202 -20.54 14.11 12.24
CA PRO A 202 -19.66 14.71 13.25
C PRO A 202 -20.30 14.67 14.65
N ARG A 203 -19.49 14.39 15.69
CA ARG A 203 -19.90 14.36 17.10
C ARG A 203 -20.94 13.28 17.48
N SER A 204 -21.05 12.19 16.72
CA SER A 204 -22.00 11.11 16.99
C SER A 204 -21.42 9.94 17.82
N GLY A 205 -20.27 10.13 18.47
CA GLY A 205 -19.64 9.09 19.30
C GLY A 205 -18.81 8.03 18.58
N LYS A 206 -18.36 8.28 17.32
CA LYS A 206 -17.43 7.39 16.57
C LYS A 206 -16.24 6.97 17.42
N THR A 207 -15.60 7.95 18.06
CA THR A 207 -14.40 7.73 18.88
C THR A 207 -14.70 6.86 20.09
N THR A 208 -15.81 7.11 20.79
CA THR A 208 -16.25 6.28 21.92
C THR A 208 -16.54 4.84 21.49
N LEU A 209 -17.18 4.65 20.33
CA LEU A 209 -17.44 3.33 19.79
C LEU A 209 -16.14 2.56 19.49
N LEU A 210 -15.18 3.22 18.82
CA LEU A 210 -13.87 2.63 18.52
C LEU A 210 -13.09 2.31 19.79
N LEU A 211 -13.13 3.19 20.80
CA LEU A 211 -12.48 2.96 22.09
C LEU A 211 -13.07 1.73 22.79
N HIS A 212 -14.40 1.62 22.86
CA HIS A 212 -15.05 0.46 23.48
C HIS A 212 -14.73 -0.86 22.74
N LEU A 213 -14.63 -0.83 21.40
CA LEU A 213 -14.19 -2.00 20.63
C LEU A 213 -12.74 -2.36 20.93
N ALA A 214 -11.84 -1.36 21.00
CA ALA A 214 -10.44 -1.55 21.34
C ALA A 214 -10.26 -2.16 22.75
N GLU A 215 -10.99 -1.63 23.74
CA GLU A 215 -11.03 -2.16 25.11
C GLU A 215 -11.50 -3.62 25.13
N ALA A 216 -12.58 -3.94 24.43
CA ALA A 216 -13.10 -5.30 24.34
C ALA A 216 -12.12 -6.27 23.66
N VAL A 217 -11.38 -5.82 22.62
CA VAL A 217 -10.31 -6.62 22.01
C VAL A 217 -9.19 -6.89 23.00
N ARG A 218 -8.75 -5.87 23.73
CA ARG A 218 -7.68 -6.00 24.73
C ARG A 218 -8.07 -6.95 25.87
N GLU A 219 -9.32 -6.86 26.32
CA GLU A 219 -9.83 -7.70 27.42
C GLU A 219 -10.04 -9.15 26.99
N ARG A 220 -10.64 -9.39 25.81
CA ARG A 220 -11.09 -10.74 25.42
C ARG A 220 -10.17 -11.48 24.45
N HIS A 221 -9.30 -10.76 23.73
CA HIS A 221 -8.60 -11.30 22.57
C HIS A 221 -7.10 -10.94 22.51
N SER A 222 -6.53 -10.36 23.58
CA SER A 222 -5.12 -9.94 23.63
C SER A 222 -4.12 -11.06 23.36
N GLU A 223 -4.46 -12.30 23.69
CA GLU A 223 -3.60 -13.47 23.43
C GLU A 223 -3.49 -13.85 21.96
N ASN A 224 -4.43 -13.43 21.11
CA ASN A 224 -4.54 -13.94 19.74
C ASN A 224 -4.85 -12.89 18.66
N LEU A 225 -5.09 -11.63 19.05
CA LEU A 225 -5.24 -10.49 18.15
C LEU A 225 -4.21 -9.41 18.51
N HIS A 226 -3.51 -8.92 17.50
CA HIS A 226 -2.72 -7.70 17.61
C HIS A 226 -3.63 -6.49 17.29
N LEU A 227 -3.85 -5.63 18.29
CA LEU A 227 -4.66 -4.42 18.15
C LEU A 227 -3.76 -3.24 17.75
N ILE A 228 -4.10 -2.59 16.65
CA ILE A 228 -3.43 -1.37 16.16
C ILE A 228 -4.48 -0.28 16.01
N ILE A 229 -4.22 0.90 16.58
CA ILE A 229 -5.03 2.09 16.39
C ILE A 229 -4.20 3.10 15.60
N LEU A 230 -4.61 3.37 14.35
CA LEU A 230 -3.97 4.34 13.48
C LEU A 230 -4.82 5.60 13.42
N LEU A 231 -4.27 6.71 13.92
CA LEU A 231 -4.89 8.03 13.85
C LEU A 231 -4.31 8.79 12.67
N VAL A 232 -5.17 9.18 11.73
CA VAL A 232 -4.75 9.91 10.52
C VAL A 232 -5.45 11.26 10.52
N ASP A 233 -4.67 12.34 10.55
CA ASP A 233 -5.17 13.72 10.50
C ASP A 233 -6.30 14.01 11.53
N GLU A 234 -6.25 13.33 12.67
CA GLU A 234 -7.21 13.52 13.76
C GLU A 234 -6.77 14.72 14.63
N ARG A 235 -7.75 15.48 15.12
CA ARG A 235 -7.49 16.65 15.98
C ARG A 235 -7.16 16.17 17.39
N ARG A 236 -6.09 16.72 17.98
CA ARG A 236 -5.69 16.48 19.37
C ARG A 236 -6.74 16.95 20.37
#